data_AF-A0A661I425-F1
#
_entry.id   AF-A0A661I425-F1
#
_cell.length_a   1.000
_cell.length_b   1.000
_cell.length_c   1.000
_cell.angle_alpha   90.00
_cell.angle_beta   90.00
_cell.angle_gamma   90.00
#
_symmetry.space_group_name_H-M   'P 1'
#
loop_
_entity.id
_entity.type
_entity.pdbx_description
1 polymer ?
#
loop_
_entity_poly.entity_id
_entity_poly.type
_entity_poly.pdbx_seq_one_letter_code
_entity_poly.pdbx_strand_id
1 'polypeptide(L)'
;MYFGACRLTMRRQAFSLLELMIVILIMSFSYMLVFSSMRHEQSKPKALNMKNLKENLARQGLLYSNAELFCLDRCKQCYLYKDGETIEYEEDLALGDLTVYQIDGDDKLTKIDFGRYQDHPVCLRFSLYRNGSSSQLVVENKTGIYYLPALFAKVVKTDSLEEAEKLWLKNTHILADSGEFY
;
A
#
# COMPACT_ATOMS: atom_id res chain seq x y z
N MET A 1 49.93 38.55 -49.23
CA MET A 1 48.71 39.38 -49.40
C MET A 1 47.56 38.64 -48.72
N TYR A 2 47.00 39.28 -47.69
CA TYR A 2 45.72 39.09 -46.98
C TYR A 2 45.30 37.72 -46.41
N PHE A 3 45.34 37.67 -45.07
CA PHE A 3 44.46 36.91 -44.19
C PHE A 3 42.98 37.24 -44.46
N GLY A 4 42.14 36.22 -44.61
CA GLY A 4 40.68 36.33 -44.58
C GLY A 4 40.11 35.61 -43.37
N ALA A 5 39.98 36.31 -42.24
CA ALA A 5 39.33 35.79 -41.04
C ALA A 5 37.81 35.77 -41.22
N CYS A 6 37.20 34.59 -41.16
CA CYS A 6 35.74 34.44 -41.12
C CYS A 6 35.25 34.75 -39.70
N ARG A 7 34.62 35.91 -39.49
CA ARG A 7 33.91 36.24 -38.24
C ARG A 7 32.50 35.63 -38.30
N LEU A 8 32.29 34.53 -37.59
CA LEU A 8 30.95 34.10 -37.17
C LEU A 8 30.50 34.99 -36.00
N THR A 9 29.65 35.98 -36.28
CA THR A 9 28.98 36.79 -35.27
C THR A 9 27.93 35.94 -34.56
N MET A 10 28.30 35.37 -33.41
CA MET A 10 27.35 34.74 -32.50
C MET A 10 26.50 35.83 -31.84
N ARG A 11 25.28 36.03 -32.35
CA ARG A 11 24.29 36.95 -31.77
C ARG A 11 23.88 36.40 -30.40
N ARG A 12 24.52 36.88 -29.33
CA ARG A 12 24.04 36.67 -27.95
C ARG A 12 22.74 37.46 -27.80
N GLN A 13 21.61 36.78 -27.99
CA GLN A 13 20.31 37.33 -27.61
C GLN A 13 20.27 37.30 -26.07
N ALA A 14 20.46 38.47 -25.46
CA ALA A 14 20.18 38.64 -24.05
C ALA A 14 18.66 38.53 -23.89
N PHE A 15 18.23 37.62 -23.01
CA PHE A 15 16.84 37.49 -22.60
C PHE A 15 16.32 38.86 -22.12
N SER A 16 15.11 39.22 -22.54
CA SER A 16 14.48 40.44 -22.07
C SER A 16 14.21 40.35 -20.56
N LEU A 17 14.33 41.45 -19.83
CA LEU A 17 14.02 41.51 -18.39
C LEU A 17 12.61 40.98 -18.08
N LEU A 18 11.66 41.23 -18.99
CA LEU A 18 10.27 40.77 -18.86
C LEU A 18 10.17 39.24 -19.02
N GLU A 19 10.95 38.66 -19.93
CA GLU A 19 10.97 37.22 -20.18
C GLU A 19 11.53 36.46 -18.97
N LEU A 20 12.61 36.98 -18.37
CA LEU A 20 13.17 36.44 -17.13
C LEU A 20 12.14 36.48 -15.98
N MET A 21 11.39 37.57 -15.86
CA MET A 21 10.37 37.72 -14.82
C MET A 21 9.22 36.71 -14.97
N ILE A 22 8.82 36.40 -16.20
CA ILE A 22 7.79 35.39 -16.46
C ILE A 22 8.30 33.99 -16.07
N VAL A 23 9.54 33.65 -16.42
CA VAL A 23 10.13 32.34 -16.11
C VAL A 23 10.19 32.09 -14.61
N ILE A 24 10.63 33.06 -13.79
CA ILE A 24 10.69 32.89 -12.33
C ILE A 24 9.30 32.72 -11.70
N LEU A 25 8.28 33.36 -12.26
CA LEU A 25 6.90 33.27 -11.78
C LEU A 25 6.32 31.88 -12.07
N ILE A 26 6.51 31.38 -13.30
CA ILE A 26 6.10 30.03 -13.70
C ILE A 26 6.81 28.98 -12.86
N MET A 27 8.12 29.12 -12.64
CA MET A 27 8.89 28.20 -11.79
C MET A 27 8.33 28.20 -10.36
N SER A 28 8.12 29.37 -9.76
CA SER A 28 7.56 29.49 -8.39
C SER A 28 6.19 28.82 -8.26
N PHE A 29 5.30 29.03 -9.24
CA PHE A 29 3.98 28.41 -9.26
C PHE A 29 4.06 26.89 -9.44
N SER A 30 4.94 26.40 -10.32
CA SER A 30 5.16 24.97 -10.52
C SER A 30 5.70 24.29 -9.25
N TYR A 31 6.65 24.93 -8.54
CA TYR A 31 7.16 24.43 -7.27
C TYR A 31 6.07 24.39 -6.21
N MET A 32 5.20 25.40 -6.14
CA MET A 32 4.07 25.41 -5.22
C MET A 32 3.09 24.26 -5.49
N LEU A 33 2.75 24.00 -6.75
CA LEU A 33 1.86 22.89 -7.12
C LEU A 33 2.49 21.52 -6.85
N VAL A 34 3.75 21.33 -7.23
CA VAL A 34 4.49 20.08 -6.99
C VAL A 34 4.62 19.81 -5.49
N PHE A 35 5.02 20.82 -4.70
CA PHE A 35 5.14 20.69 -3.26
C PHE A 35 3.79 20.51 -2.56
N SER A 36 2.73 21.17 -3.04
CA SER A 36 1.37 20.95 -2.53
C SER A 36 0.86 19.53 -2.83
N SER A 37 1.26 18.92 -3.95
CA SER A 37 0.93 17.52 -4.25
C SER A 37 1.73 16.53 -3.40
N MET A 38 2.95 16.87 -3.01
CA MET A 38 3.82 16.04 -2.18
C MET A 38 3.54 16.16 -0.67
N ARG A 39 2.90 17.25 -0.22
CA ARG A 39 2.37 17.37 1.15
C ARG A 39 1.09 16.55 1.31
N HIS A 40 1.15 15.26 1.01
CA HIS A 40 0.15 14.33 1.54
C HIS A 40 0.35 14.29 3.05
N GLU A 41 -0.74 14.54 3.79
CA GLU A 41 -0.77 14.71 5.23
C GLU A 41 0.21 13.77 5.96
N GLN A 42 1.26 14.35 6.55
CA GLN A 42 1.89 13.75 7.73
C GLN A 42 0.91 13.87 8.92
N SER A 43 -0.26 13.28 8.77
CA SER A 43 -1.10 12.88 9.88
C SER A 43 -0.22 11.99 10.75
N LYS A 44 -0.08 12.34 12.03
CA LYS A 44 0.47 11.52 13.11
C LYS A 44 0.23 10.03 12.83
N PRO A 45 1.19 9.12 13.10
CA PRO A 45 1.03 7.70 12.82
C PRO A 45 -0.28 7.24 13.45
N LYS A 46 -1.28 6.96 12.61
CA LYS A 46 -2.56 6.42 13.07
C LYS A 46 -2.26 4.98 13.42
N ALA A 47 -2.50 4.61 14.68
CA ALA A 47 -2.31 3.24 15.15
C ALA A 47 -2.82 2.23 14.13
N LEU A 48 -2.02 1.20 13.87
CA LEU A 48 -2.31 0.16 12.89
C LEU A 48 -3.61 -0.55 13.27
N ASN A 49 -4.58 -0.47 12.37
CA ASN A 49 -5.89 -1.08 12.48
C ASN A 49 -6.24 -1.74 11.13
N MET A 50 -7.33 -2.49 11.09
CA MET A 50 -7.73 -3.20 9.87
C MET A 50 -7.97 -2.26 8.68
N LYS A 51 -8.44 -1.03 8.90
CA LYS A 51 -8.77 -0.10 7.82
C LYS A 51 -7.54 0.54 7.18
N ASN A 52 -6.52 0.86 7.98
CA ASN A 52 -5.30 1.51 7.51
C ASN A 52 -4.12 0.53 7.32
N LEU A 53 -4.33 -0.78 7.49
CA LEU A 53 -3.27 -1.79 7.36
C LEU A 53 -2.47 -1.65 6.07
N LYS A 54 -3.15 -1.67 4.92
CA LYS A 54 -2.51 -1.53 3.61
C LYS A 54 -1.87 -0.15 3.41
N GLU A 55 -2.53 0.91 3.87
CA GLU A 55 -2.03 2.28 3.73
C GLU A 55 -0.76 2.51 4.57
N ASN A 56 -0.68 1.94 5.78
CA ASN A 56 0.49 2.03 6.63
C ASN A 56 1.67 1.23 6.04
N LEU A 57 1.43 -0.02 5.60
CA LEU A 57 2.45 -0.82 4.92
C LEU A 57 2.93 -0.15 3.62
N ALA A 58 2.04 0.54 2.91
CA ALA A 58 2.37 1.33 1.73
C ALA A 58 3.29 2.50 2.03
N ARG A 59 3.04 3.24 3.11
CA ARG A 59 3.87 4.37 3.52
C ARG A 59 5.29 3.94 3.90
N GLN A 60 5.45 2.71 4.38
CA GLN A 60 6.75 2.11 4.66
C GLN A 60 7.48 1.56 3.42
N GLY A 61 6.92 1.78 2.21
CA GLY A 61 7.54 1.35 0.96
C GLY A 61 7.49 -0.17 0.74
N LEU A 62 6.56 -0.86 1.40
CA LEU A 62 6.42 -2.32 1.28
C LEU A 62 5.51 -2.75 0.13
N LEU A 63 4.73 -1.82 -0.45
CA LEU A 63 3.99 -2.08 -1.68
C LEU A 63 4.96 -2.48 -2.79
N TYR A 64 4.68 -3.58 -3.49
CA TYR A 64 5.56 -4.20 -4.52
C TYR A 64 6.81 -4.90 -3.98
N SER A 65 6.89 -5.15 -2.67
CA SER A 65 7.90 -6.04 -2.10
C SER A 65 7.29 -7.40 -1.72
N ASN A 66 8.12 -8.45 -1.69
CA ASN A 66 7.75 -9.70 -1.04
C ASN A 66 8.02 -9.52 0.45
N ALA A 67 7.00 -9.06 1.17
CA ALA A 67 7.08 -8.82 2.61
C ALA A 67 5.87 -9.46 3.28
N GLU A 68 6.02 -9.86 4.54
CA GLU A 68 4.95 -10.45 5.31
C GLU A 68 4.86 -9.77 6.67
N LEU A 69 3.68 -9.29 7.02
CA LEU A 69 3.39 -8.83 8.37
C LEU A 69 2.74 -10.00 9.13
N PHE A 70 3.33 -10.39 10.25
CA PHE A 70 2.71 -11.36 11.15
C PHE A 70 2.66 -10.82 12.57
N CYS A 71 1.60 -11.15 13.30
CA CYS A 71 1.38 -10.65 14.65
C CYS A 71 1.20 -11.79 15.65
N LEU A 72 1.76 -11.61 16.85
CA LEU A 72 1.82 -12.58 17.93
C LEU A 72 1.07 -12.06 19.17
N ASP A 73 0.87 -12.95 20.14
CA ASP A 73 0.38 -12.61 21.49
C ASP A 73 -0.90 -11.78 21.51
N ARG A 74 -1.92 -12.28 20.80
CA ARG A 74 -3.22 -11.59 20.63
C ARG A 74 -3.09 -10.24 19.89
N CYS A 75 -2.23 -10.23 18.88
CA CYS A 75 -1.97 -9.09 18.00
C CYS A 75 -1.47 -7.84 18.72
N LYS A 76 -0.68 -8.06 19.79
CA LYS A 76 -0.04 -6.98 20.55
C LYS A 76 1.37 -6.67 20.08
N GLN A 77 2.02 -7.62 19.41
CA GLN A 77 3.33 -7.47 18.81
C GLN A 77 3.24 -7.92 17.37
N CYS A 78 3.76 -7.13 16.45
CA CYS A 78 3.80 -7.46 15.04
C CYS A 78 5.23 -7.37 14.53
N TYR A 79 5.53 -8.19 13.54
CA TYR A 79 6.84 -8.30 12.93
C TYR A 79 6.68 -8.25 11.42
N LEU A 80 7.62 -7.60 10.77
CA LEU A 80 7.77 -7.56 9.33
C LEU A 80 8.88 -8.53 8.94
N TYR A 81 8.53 -9.53 8.14
CA TYR A 81 9.48 -10.40 7.47
C TYR A 81 9.71 -9.91 6.05
N LYS A 82 10.95 -9.59 5.70
CA LYS A 82 11.33 -9.14 4.36
C LYS A 82 12.76 -9.56 4.06
N ASP A 83 13.00 -10.10 2.87
CA ASP A 83 14.33 -10.45 2.37
C ASP A 83 15.15 -11.38 3.32
N GLY A 84 14.46 -12.23 4.10
CA GLY A 84 15.07 -13.15 5.05
C GLY A 84 15.30 -12.58 6.45
N GLU A 85 14.99 -11.30 6.66
CA GLU A 85 15.12 -10.63 7.95
C GLU A 85 13.74 -10.38 8.57
N THR A 86 13.67 -10.54 9.90
CA THR A 86 12.48 -10.24 10.70
C THR A 86 12.75 -9.01 11.55
N ILE A 87 11.96 -7.95 11.36
CA ILE A 87 12.08 -6.67 12.06
C ILE A 87 10.81 -6.44 12.86
N GLU A 88 10.94 -5.96 14.11
CA GLU A 88 9.78 -5.60 14.93
C GLU A 88 9.07 -4.37 14.36
N TYR A 89 7.73 -4.40 14.36
CA TYR A 89 6.91 -3.28 13.93
C TYR A 89 6.70 -2.32 15.11
N GLU A 90 7.41 -1.19 15.11
CA GLU A 90 7.48 -0.27 16.25
C GLU A 90 6.29 0.71 16.37
N GLU A 91 5.39 0.79 15.38
CA GLU A 91 4.26 1.73 15.47
C GLU A 91 3.13 1.19 16.36
N ASP A 92 2.31 2.12 16.89
CA ASP A 92 1.17 1.78 17.73
C ASP A 92 0.22 0.77 17.07
N LEU A 93 -0.17 -0.27 17.80
CA LEU A 93 -1.06 -1.33 17.33
C LEU A 93 -2.46 -1.20 17.94
N ALA A 94 -3.49 -1.15 17.11
CA ALA A 94 -4.90 -1.09 17.48
C ALA A 94 -5.72 -2.19 16.77
N LEU A 95 -5.17 -3.41 16.72
CA LEU A 95 -5.79 -4.56 16.07
C LEU A 95 -6.78 -5.30 16.99
N GLY A 96 -6.40 -5.50 18.26
CA GLY A 96 -7.17 -6.24 19.25
C GLY A 96 -7.17 -7.76 19.00
N ASP A 97 -8.05 -8.49 19.70
CA ASP A 97 -8.26 -9.92 19.43
C ASP A 97 -8.93 -10.08 18.05
N LEU A 98 -8.26 -10.79 17.14
CA LEU A 98 -8.72 -11.02 15.77
C LEU A 98 -9.13 -12.48 15.57
N THR A 99 -10.17 -12.69 14.78
CA THR A 99 -10.45 -13.98 14.13
C THR A 99 -10.34 -13.79 12.64
N VAL A 100 -9.53 -14.63 11.98
CA VAL A 100 -9.26 -14.51 10.55
C VAL A 100 -9.90 -15.68 9.81
N TYR A 101 -10.53 -15.37 8.69
CA TYR A 101 -11.22 -16.32 7.83
C TYR A 101 -10.73 -16.21 6.39
N GLN A 102 -10.80 -17.32 5.66
CA GLN A 102 -10.53 -17.43 4.24
C GLN A 102 -11.55 -18.36 3.60
N ILE A 103 -11.79 -18.17 2.30
CA ILE A 103 -12.61 -19.08 1.52
C ILE A 103 -11.86 -20.40 1.30
N ASP A 104 -12.53 -21.51 1.63
CA ASP A 104 -12.04 -22.86 1.36
C ASP A 104 -12.39 -23.33 -0.07
N GLY A 105 -12.14 -24.61 -0.37
CA GLY A 105 -12.45 -25.18 -1.68
C GLY A 105 -13.94 -25.34 -1.98
N ASP A 106 -14.81 -25.20 -0.98
CA ASP A 106 -16.27 -25.30 -1.09
C ASP A 106 -16.93 -23.89 -1.13
N ASP A 107 -16.15 -22.87 -1.44
CA ASP A 107 -16.55 -21.46 -1.48
C ASP A 107 -17.08 -20.90 -0.14
N LYS A 108 -16.70 -21.50 1.00
CA LYS A 108 -17.17 -21.10 2.32
C LYS A 108 -16.09 -20.44 3.16
N LEU A 109 -16.48 -19.46 3.97
CA LEU A 109 -15.59 -18.87 4.95
C LEU A 109 -15.27 -19.87 6.07
N THR A 110 -14.00 -20.23 6.16
CA THR A 110 -13.45 -21.06 7.24
C THR A 110 -12.44 -20.28 8.05
N LYS A 111 -12.41 -20.54 9.35
CA LYS A 111 -11.44 -19.92 10.25
C LYS A 111 -10.05 -20.48 9.96
N ILE A 112 -9.09 -19.58 9.80
CA ILE A 112 -7.68 -19.96 9.62
C ILE A 112 -6.99 -20.04 10.98
N ASP A 113 -6.18 -21.09 11.14
CA ASP A 113 -5.16 -21.16 12.18
C ASP A 113 -3.79 -21.00 11.54
N PHE A 114 -3.07 -19.93 11.89
CA PHE A 114 -1.73 -19.64 11.39
C PHE A 114 -0.63 -20.40 12.16
N GLY A 115 -1.01 -21.17 13.18
CA GLY A 115 -0.08 -21.94 14.01
C GLY A 115 0.70 -21.07 14.99
N ARG A 116 1.98 -21.39 15.17
CA ARG A 116 2.87 -20.75 16.15
C ARG A 116 4.19 -20.32 15.54
N TYR A 117 4.73 -19.22 16.05
CA TYR A 117 6.08 -18.74 15.76
C TYR A 117 6.82 -18.59 17.07
N GLN A 118 7.96 -19.30 17.23
CA GLN A 118 8.74 -19.32 18.48
C GLN A 118 7.88 -19.61 19.72
N ASP A 119 6.97 -20.60 19.63
CA ASP A 119 5.98 -20.97 20.66
C ASP A 119 4.87 -19.95 20.96
N HIS A 120 4.85 -18.80 20.30
CA HIS A 120 3.78 -17.81 20.40
C HIS A 120 2.71 -18.04 19.31
N PRO A 121 1.40 -18.01 19.65
CA PRO A 121 0.34 -18.17 18.66
C PRO A 121 0.30 -16.97 17.70
N VAL A 122 0.23 -17.27 16.40
CA VAL A 122 0.11 -16.25 15.35
C VAL A 122 -1.37 -15.89 15.19
N CYS A 123 -1.71 -14.62 15.42
CA CYS A 123 -3.09 -14.15 15.33
C CYS A 123 -3.46 -13.57 13.95
N LEU A 124 -2.46 -13.11 13.20
CA LEU A 124 -2.62 -12.53 11.87
C LEU A 124 -1.34 -12.80 11.08
N ARG A 125 -1.50 -13.17 9.81
CA ARG A 125 -0.43 -13.24 8.82
C ARG A 125 -0.93 -12.60 7.53
N PHE A 126 -0.25 -11.56 7.08
CA PHE A 126 -0.66 -10.75 5.94
C PHE A 126 0.54 -10.56 5.00
N SER A 127 0.51 -11.29 3.89
CA SER A 127 1.56 -11.24 2.88
C SER A 127 1.30 -10.16 1.85
N LEU A 128 2.36 -9.45 1.46
CA LEU A 128 2.46 -8.56 0.32
C LEU A 128 3.33 -9.21 -0.74
N TYR A 129 2.93 -9.07 -2.00
CA TYR A 129 3.60 -9.67 -3.13
C TYR A 129 4.17 -8.60 -4.07
N ARG A 130 5.23 -8.95 -4.80
CA ARG A 130 5.88 -8.06 -5.79
C ARG A 130 4.95 -7.49 -6.85
N ASN A 131 3.90 -8.22 -7.23
CA ASN A 131 2.89 -7.75 -8.19
C ASN A 131 1.95 -6.67 -7.60
N GLY A 132 2.17 -6.26 -6.34
CA GLY A 132 1.34 -5.29 -5.65
C GLY A 132 0.08 -5.88 -5.02
N SER A 133 -0.20 -7.17 -5.23
CA SER A 133 -1.26 -7.86 -4.52
C SER A 133 -0.84 -8.17 -3.07
N SER A 134 -1.84 -8.48 -2.27
CA SER A 134 -1.72 -8.89 -0.89
C SER A 134 -2.54 -10.14 -0.64
N SER A 135 -2.39 -10.72 0.55
CA SER A 135 -3.30 -11.75 1.03
C SER A 135 -4.74 -11.21 1.04
N GLN A 136 -5.65 -12.02 0.55
CA GLN A 136 -7.09 -11.79 0.68
C GLN A 136 -7.52 -12.43 1.98
N LEU A 137 -8.22 -11.71 2.86
CA LEU A 137 -8.63 -12.20 4.18
C LEU A 137 -9.94 -11.55 4.61
N VAL A 138 -10.74 -12.26 5.40
CA VAL A 138 -11.82 -11.66 6.19
C VAL A 138 -11.37 -11.67 7.65
N VAL A 139 -11.44 -10.52 8.30
CA VAL A 139 -11.00 -10.36 9.68
C VAL A 139 -12.15 -9.83 10.52
N GLU A 140 -12.48 -10.56 11.57
CA GLU A 140 -13.47 -10.18 12.57
C GLU A 140 -12.76 -9.76 13.86
N ASN A 141 -13.19 -8.63 14.42
CA ASN A 141 -12.76 -8.19 15.74
C ASN A 141 -13.89 -7.43 16.46
N LYS A 142 -13.60 -6.91 17.65
CA LYS A 142 -14.57 -6.14 18.46
C LYS A 142 -15.15 -4.91 17.76
N THR A 143 -14.49 -4.39 16.73
CA THR A 143 -14.91 -3.19 15.99
C THR A 143 -15.77 -3.52 14.76
N GLY A 144 -15.81 -4.78 14.35
CA GLY A 144 -16.64 -5.29 13.24
C GLY A 144 -15.91 -6.32 12.38
N ILE A 145 -16.50 -6.59 11.22
CA ILE A 145 -15.99 -7.53 10.23
C ILE A 145 -15.41 -6.74 9.06
N TYR A 146 -14.23 -7.14 8.60
CA TYR A 146 -13.46 -6.44 7.58
C TYR A 146 -13.06 -7.41 6.49
N TYR A 147 -13.40 -7.09 5.26
CA TYR A 147 -12.90 -7.76 4.08
C TYR A 147 -11.68 -7.03 3.53
N LEU A 148 -10.55 -7.74 3.49
CA LEU A 148 -9.28 -7.30 2.94
C LEU A 148 -9.15 -7.94 1.54
N PRO A 149 -9.37 -7.19 0.45
CA PRO A 149 -9.25 -7.73 -0.90
C PRO A 149 -7.78 -8.04 -1.26
N ALA A 150 -7.52 -8.90 -2.24
CA ALA A 150 -6.15 -9.20 -2.68
C ALA A 150 -5.47 -7.98 -3.33
N LEU A 151 -6.22 -7.19 -4.11
CA LEU A 151 -5.67 -6.05 -4.85
C LEU A 151 -5.74 -4.76 -4.03
N PHE A 152 -5.19 -3.66 -4.56
CA PHE A 152 -5.14 -2.30 -3.98
C PHE A 152 -6.50 -1.66 -3.64
N ALA A 153 -7.58 -2.43 -3.65
CA ALA A 153 -8.87 -1.98 -3.15
C ALA A 153 -8.80 -1.74 -1.63
N LYS A 154 -9.57 -0.72 -1.22
CA LYS A 154 -9.74 -0.33 0.17
C LYS A 154 -10.38 -1.47 0.96
N VAL A 155 -10.02 -1.55 2.24
CA VAL A 155 -10.65 -2.49 3.16
C VAL A 155 -12.12 -2.13 3.33
N VAL A 156 -12.99 -3.11 3.17
CA VAL A 156 -14.44 -2.93 3.25
C VAL A 156 -14.89 -3.45 4.60
N LYS A 157 -15.56 -2.61 5.40
CA LYS A 157 -16.24 -3.07 6.61
C LYS A 157 -17.60 -3.64 6.20
N THR A 158 -17.94 -4.82 6.68
CA THR A 158 -19.22 -5.49 6.43
C THR A 158 -20.03 -5.61 7.71
N ASP A 159 -21.34 -5.80 7.54
CA ASP A 159 -22.27 -5.98 8.67
C ASP A 159 -22.35 -7.44 9.12
N SER A 160 -21.97 -8.39 8.24
CA SER A 160 -21.96 -9.83 8.54
C SER A 160 -20.84 -10.58 7.81
N LEU A 161 -20.58 -11.83 8.26
CA LEU A 161 -19.65 -12.74 7.58
C LEU A 161 -20.18 -13.16 6.20
N GLU A 162 -21.49 -13.39 6.08
CA GLU A 162 -22.14 -13.76 4.81
C GLU A 162 -21.97 -12.66 3.75
N GLU A 163 -22.03 -11.39 4.15
CA GLU A 163 -21.75 -10.27 3.26
C GLU A 163 -20.28 -10.24 2.81
N ALA A 164 -19.35 -10.50 3.73
CA ALA A 164 -17.93 -10.57 3.41
C ALA A 164 -17.61 -11.72 2.44
N GLU A 165 -18.25 -12.87 2.63
CA GLU A 165 -18.19 -14.03 1.73
C GLU A 165 -18.69 -13.68 0.33
N LYS A 166 -19.86 -13.05 0.22
CA LYS A 166 -20.40 -12.58 -1.07
C LYS A 166 -19.45 -11.61 -1.78
N LEU A 167 -18.84 -10.68 -1.04
CA LEU A 167 -17.85 -9.74 -1.59
C LEU A 167 -16.58 -10.45 -2.07
N TRP A 168 -16.14 -11.48 -1.34
CA TRP A 168 -15.00 -12.29 -1.73
C TRP A 168 -15.27 -13.02 -3.05
N LEU A 169 -16.36 -13.79 -3.11
CA LEU A 169 -16.71 -14.58 -4.28
C LEU A 169 -16.94 -13.69 -5.51
N LYS A 170 -17.67 -12.58 -5.36
CA LYS A 170 -17.88 -11.61 -6.43
C LYS A 170 -16.56 -11.12 -7.05
N ASN A 171 -15.56 -10.79 -6.22
CA ASN A 171 -14.28 -10.30 -6.70
C ASN A 171 -13.39 -11.41 -7.28
N THR A 172 -13.59 -12.65 -6.85
CA THR A 172 -12.83 -13.82 -7.34
C THR A 172 -13.34 -14.25 -8.71
N HIS A 173 -14.65 -14.29 -8.93
CA HIS A 173 -15.25 -14.63 -10.23
C HIS A 173 -14.90 -13.63 -11.33
N ILE A 174 -14.78 -12.34 -11.02
CA ILE A 174 -14.34 -11.31 -11.98
C ILE A 174 -12.92 -11.61 -12.52
N LEU A 175 -12.06 -12.25 -11.71
CA LEU A 175 -10.70 -12.61 -12.12
C LEU A 175 -10.67 -13.94 -12.88
N ALA A 176 -11.50 -14.92 -12.50
CA ALA A 176 -11.56 -16.22 -13.17
C ALA A 176 -12.10 -16.12 -14.61
N ASP A 177 -13.08 -15.24 -14.86
CA ASP A 177 -13.73 -15.08 -16.17
C ASP A 177 -12.83 -14.39 -17.23
N SER A 178 -11.67 -13.85 -16.81
CA SER A 178 -10.69 -13.25 -17.72
C SER A 178 -9.71 -14.24 -18.37
N GLY A 179 -9.86 -15.54 -18.06
CA GLY A 179 -8.96 -16.61 -18.50
C GLY A 179 -9.43 -17.46 -19.69
N GLU A 180 -10.64 -17.28 -20.22
CA GLU A 180 -11.19 -18.08 -21.35
C GLU A 180 -10.65 -17.66 -22.75
N PHE A 181 -9.37 -17.31 -22.84
CA PHE A 181 -8.70 -17.05 -24.12
C PHE A 181 -7.34 -17.70 -24.19
N TYR A 182 -7.21 -19.02 -24.01
CA TYR A 182 -6.13 -19.82 -24.62
C TYR A 182 -6.55 -21.27 -24.83
#